data_AF-A0A968JNB9-F1
#
_entry.id   AF-A0A968JNB9-F1
#
_cell.length_a   1.000
_cell.length_b   1.000
_cell.length_c   1.000
_cell.angle_alpha   90.00
_cell.angle_beta   90.00
_cell.angle_gamma   90.00
#
_symmetry.space_group_name_H-M   'P 1'
#
loop_
_entity.id
_entity.type
_entity.pdbx_description
1 polymer ?
#
loop_
_entity_poly.entity_id
_entity_poly.type
_entity_poly.pdbx_seq_one_letter_code
_entity_poly.pdbx_strand_id
1 'polypeptide(L)'
;MVVGLLSFNMKNNAWNNFPLFNVHNGTRISFHQLAEIVSKYGKIYIESAESEGADYDQFDAPVLKKDQPKGSLDLIQELFGQKMINLNRDDTVIEAPLNNKYTLTAEEKNFEKFLFFQPKKEVLDHIIGNENKAGLNIKRDVQKEIEQCIGICEEAKVVERELSSLAWKVNYLVERDGKTPCISRKFIVREKKIILNLFHPEIRDFVELSCINPKLSAHWAIAMCLSDQKLFPHITPDAREDILLIDAMSRINDGQFIHEQTSASINDQFLDFLRNCKNKIGKG
;
A
#
# COMPACT_ATOMS: atom_id res chain seq x y z
N MET A 1 22.86 -38.16 -3.32
CA MET A 1 23.62 -37.43 -4.37
C MET A 1 22.98 -36.06 -4.51
N VAL A 2 23.67 -35.01 -4.06
CA VAL A 2 23.13 -33.66 -3.86
C VAL A 2 23.58 -32.81 -5.05
N VAL A 3 22.65 -32.37 -5.88
CA VAL A 3 22.93 -31.36 -6.92
C VAL A 3 22.56 -30.00 -6.33
N GLY A 4 23.57 -29.32 -5.80
CA GLY A 4 23.46 -27.92 -5.35
C GLY A 4 23.43 -26.97 -6.55
N LEU A 5 22.67 -25.89 -6.41
CA LEU A 5 22.65 -24.74 -7.33
C LEU A 5 24.09 -24.24 -7.56
N LEU A 6 24.61 -24.48 -8.76
CA LEU A 6 25.88 -23.92 -9.21
C LEU A 6 25.67 -22.46 -9.60
N SER A 7 26.57 -21.61 -9.12
CA SER A 7 26.65 -20.17 -9.40
C SER A 7 26.63 -19.88 -10.91
N PHE A 8 25.65 -19.09 -11.35
CA PHE A 8 25.41 -18.75 -12.75
C PHE A 8 26.36 -17.65 -13.24
N ASN A 9 27.22 -17.99 -14.19
CA ASN A 9 27.66 -17.07 -15.24
C ASN A 9 28.24 -17.90 -16.40
N MET A 10 27.55 -17.98 -17.55
CA MET A 10 28.10 -18.14 -18.93
C MET A 10 26.95 -18.39 -19.92
N LYS A 11 26.82 -17.53 -20.95
CA LYS A 11 25.94 -17.79 -22.10
C LYS A 11 26.49 -18.99 -22.91
N ASN A 12 25.60 -19.85 -23.41
CA ASN A 12 25.83 -21.05 -24.23
C ASN A 12 26.19 -22.38 -23.54
N ASN A 13 25.64 -22.67 -22.35
CA ASN A 13 25.75 -24.01 -21.74
C ASN A 13 24.39 -24.73 -21.65
N ALA A 14 24.39 -26.06 -21.88
CA ALA A 14 23.23 -26.96 -21.76
C ALA A 14 22.57 -26.98 -20.37
N TRP A 15 23.20 -26.28 -19.41
CA TRP A 15 22.82 -26.10 -18.01
C TRP A 15 21.82 -24.97 -17.77
N ASN A 16 21.44 -24.21 -18.80
CA ASN A 16 20.32 -23.24 -18.76
C ASN A 16 18.94 -23.87 -18.43
N ASN A 17 18.90 -25.18 -18.18
CA ASN A 17 17.71 -26.00 -17.94
C ASN A 17 17.43 -26.35 -16.46
N PHE A 18 18.26 -25.94 -15.48
CA PHE A 18 18.00 -26.23 -14.06
C PHE A 18 18.41 -25.04 -13.18
N PRO A 19 17.54 -24.52 -12.29
CA PRO A 19 16.62 -25.27 -11.44
C PRO A 19 15.28 -25.64 -12.09
N LEU A 20 14.85 -26.88 -11.84
CA LEU A 20 13.49 -27.32 -12.08
C LEU A 20 12.66 -27.08 -10.82
N PHE A 21 11.59 -26.30 -10.96
CA PHE A 21 10.67 -26.01 -9.88
C PHE A 21 9.50 -26.99 -9.91
N ASN A 22 9.15 -27.52 -8.75
CA ASN A 22 7.99 -28.39 -8.60
C ASN A 22 6.71 -27.52 -8.59
N VAL A 23 5.69 -27.90 -9.37
CA VAL A 23 4.37 -27.24 -9.39
C VAL A 23 3.26 -28.26 -9.07
N HIS A 24 2.14 -27.81 -8.51
CA HIS A 24 1.00 -28.68 -8.21
C HIS A 24 0.29 -29.17 -9.46
N ASN A 25 0.00 -28.27 -10.39
CA ASN A 25 -0.83 -28.54 -11.56
C ASN A 25 -0.03 -28.72 -12.85
N GLY A 26 1.04 -29.51 -12.82
CA GLY A 26 1.81 -29.77 -14.02
C GLY A 26 3.14 -30.46 -13.83
N THR A 27 3.89 -30.53 -14.92
CA THR A 27 5.28 -30.99 -14.92
C THR A 27 6.19 -29.93 -14.31
N ARG A 28 7.35 -30.36 -13.80
CA ARG A 28 8.40 -29.45 -13.36
C ARG A 28 8.68 -28.39 -14.42
N ILE A 29 8.79 -27.14 -13.99
CA ILE A 29 9.06 -26.00 -14.87
C ILE A 29 10.52 -25.56 -14.72
N SER A 30 11.17 -25.26 -15.83
CA SER A 30 12.51 -24.67 -15.80
C SER A 30 12.46 -23.21 -15.37
N PHE A 31 13.60 -22.65 -15.00
CA PHE A 31 13.71 -21.22 -14.71
C PHE A 31 13.26 -20.33 -15.87
N HIS A 32 13.57 -20.71 -17.11
CA HIS A 32 13.12 -19.97 -18.28
C HIS A 32 11.59 -19.96 -18.40
N GLN A 33 10.96 -21.13 -18.22
CA GLN A 33 9.50 -21.26 -18.23
C GLN A 33 8.87 -20.48 -17.08
N LEU A 34 9.48 -20.50 -15.89
CA LEU A 34 9.02 -19.70 -14.77
C LEU A 34 9.07 -18.20 -15.11
N ALA A 35 10.16 -17.70 -15.69
CA ALA A 35 10.27 -16.30 -16.09
C ALA A 35 9.22 -15.90 -17.15
N GLU A 36 8.94 -16.77 -18.12
CA GLU A 36 7.86 -16.56 -19.10
C GLU A 36 6.48 -16.50 -18.44
N ILE A 37 6.22 -17.40 -17.49
CA ILE A 37 4.98 -17.43 -16.71
C ILE A 37 4.83 -16.12 -15.91
N VAL A 38 5.87 -15.71 -15.18
CA VAL A 38 5.84 -14.46 -14.40
C VAL A 38 5.65 -13.24 -15.29
N SER A 39 6.23 -13.24 -16.49
CA SER A 39 6.03 -12.19 -17.48
C SER A 39 4.59 -12.16 -18.00
N LYS A 40 4.00 -13.33 -18.26
CA LYS A 40 2.64 -13.49 -18.80
C LYS A 40 1.56 -13.14 -17.78
N TYR A 41 1.68 -13.63 -16.56
CA TYR A 41 0.63 -13.53 -15.52
C TYR A 41 0.90 -12.42 -14.51
N GLY A 42 2.11 -11.84 -14.49
CA GLY A 42 2.52 -10.84 -13.51
C GLY A 42 2.80 -11.41 -12.12
N LYS A 43 2.53 -12.70 -11.87
CA LYS A 43 2.59 -13.31 -10.53
C LYS A 43 2.89 -14.81 -10.55
N ILE A 44 3.28 -15.31 -9.38
CA ILE A 44 3.59 -16.70 -9.08
C ILE A 44 3.05 -17.00 -7.68
N TYR A 45 2.43 -18.16 -7.48
CA TYR A 45 1.99 -18.61 -6.16
C TYR A 45 2.99 -19.62 -5.58
N ILE A 46 3.25 -19.59 -4.28
CA ILE A 46 4.06 -20.58 -3.58
C ILE A 46 3.26 -21.19 -2.44
N GLU A 47 3.16 -22.51 -2.43
CA GLU A 47 2.52 -23.29 -1.38
C GLU A 47 3.17 -23.05 0.00
N SER A 48 2.35 -22.98 1.06
CA SER A 48 2.80 -22.83 2.43
C SER A 48 2.63 -24.12 3.25
N ALA A 49 3.01 -24.12 4.53
CA ALA A 49 2.74 -25.27 5.41
C ALA A 49 1.24 -25.45 5.71
N GLU A 50 0.45 -24.40 5.55
CA GLU A 50 -0.94 -24.29 6.00
C GLU A 50 -1.95 -24.32 4.84
N SER A 51 -1.47 -24.57 3.63
CA SER A 51 -2.27 -24.67 2.40
C SER A 51 -3.04 -25.99 2.25
N GLU A 52 -3.13 -26.79 3.31
CA GLU A 52 -3.83 -28.08 3.33
C GLU A 52 -5.31 -27.87 2.95
N GLY A 53 -5.75 -28.49 1.85
CA GLY A 53 -7.10 -28.36 1.29
C GLY A 53 -7.32 -27.20 0.30
N ALA A 54 -6.26 -26.56 -0.22
CA ALA A 54 -6.39 -25.59 -1.31
C ALA A 54 -6.69 -26.28 -2.66
N ASP A 55 -7.68 -25.78 -3.39
CA ASP A 55 -7.97 -26.19 -4.77
C ASP A 55 -7.07 -25.40 -5.73
N TYR A 56 -5.95 -26.01 -6.12
CA TYR A 56 -4.93 -25.34 -6.94
C TYR A 56 -5.40 -25.01 -8.38
N ASP A 57 -6.51 -25.61 -8.83
CA ASP A 57 -7.07 -25.36 -10.17
C ASP A 57 -7.76 -23.99 -10.28
N GLN A 58 -8.05 -23.33 -9.15
CA GLN A 58 -8.67 -21.99 -9.14
C GLN A 58 -7.67 -20.85 -9.37
N PHE A 59 -6.37 -21.12 -9.30
CA PHE A 59 -5.35 -20.09 -9.46
C PHE A 59 -5.11 -19.81 -10.94
N ASP A 60 -5.08 -18.53 -11.29
CA ASP A 60 -4.87 -18.03 -12.64
C ASP A 60 -3.39 -18.06 -13.07
N ALA A 61 -2.49 -18.48 -12.19
CA ALA A 61 -1.07 -18.71 -12.47
C ALA A 61 -0.59 -19.98 -11.75
N PRO A 62 0.53 -20.58 -12.19
CA PRO A 62 1.07 -21.79 -11.57
C PRO A 62 1.40 -21.64 -10.09
N VAL A 63 1.11 -22.69 -9.33
CA VAL A 63 1.42 -22.80 -7.90
C VAL A 63 2.65 -23.68 -7.72
N LEU A 64 3.75 -23.08 -7.25
CA LEU A 64 4.95 -23.80 -6.85
C LEU A 64 4.68 -24.58 -5.55
N LYS A 65 5.17 -25.82 -5.48
CA LYS A 65 5.14 -26.60 -4.23
C LYS A 65 6.05 -25.97 -3.18
N LYS A 66 5.77 -26.22 -1.90
CA LYS A 66 6.66 -25.79 -0.81
C LYS A 66 7.97 -26.57 -0.86
N ASP A 67 7.87 -27.87 -1.15
CA ASP A 67 9.02 -28.75 -1.30
C ASP A 67 9.71 -28.49 -2.65
N GLN A 68 10.78 -27.70 -2.58
CA GLN A 68 11.61 -27.34 -3.72
C GLN A 68 13.06 -27.76 -3.48
N PRO A 69 13.86 -27.92 -4.55
CA PRO A 69 15.30 -28.15 -4.41
C PRO A 69 15.97 -27.10 -3.52
N LYS A 70 16.94 -27.50 -2.71
CA LYS A 70 17.61 -26.61 -1.76
C LYS A 70 18.12 -25.32 -2.43
N GLY A 71 17.80 -24.16 -1.86
CA GLY A 71 18.20 -22.82 -2.34
C GLY A 71 17.35 -22.24 -3.47
N SER A 72 16.37 -22.99 -3.98
CA SER A 72 15.50 -22.52 -5.07
C SER A 72 14.48 -21.48 -4.63
N LEU A 73 13.91 -21.61 -3.43
CA LEU A 73 12.98 -20.62 -2.87
C LEU A 73 13.67 -19.27 -2.63
N ASP A 74 14.90 -19.29 -2.11
CA ASP A 74 15.71 -18.08 -1.91
C ASP A 74 15.97 -17.37 -3.24
N LEU A 75 16.32 -18.14 -4.29
CA LEU A 75 16.51 -17.62 -5.65
C LEU A 75 15.23 -17.04 -6.25
N ILE A 76 14.09 -17.70 -6.06
CA ILE A 76 12.79 -17.20 -6.53
C ILE A 76 12.44 -15.91 -5.79
N GLN A 77 12.66 -15.85 -4.48
CA GLN A 77 12.39 -14.67 -3.66
C GLN A 77 13.27 -13.49 -4.08
N GLU A 78 14.55 -13.73 -4.36
CA GLU A 78 15.49 -12.69 -4.83
C GLU A 78 15.06 -12.10 -6.18
N LEU A 79 14.65 -12.96 -7.12
CA LEU A 79 14.37 -12.54 -8.50
C LEU A 79 12.93 -12.10 -8.74
N PHE A 80 11.98 -12.69 -8.02
CA PHE A 80 10.55 -12.53 -8.24
C PHE A 80 9.77 -12.14 -6.97
N GLY A 81 10.44 -11.79 -5.87
CA GLY A 81 9.79 -11.56 -4.57
C GLY A 81 8.60 -10.60 -4.60
N GLN A 82 8.65 -9.54 -5.40
CA GLN A 82 7.53 -8.59 -5.55
C GLN A 82 6.31 -9.18 -6.27
N LYS A 83 6.50 -10.25 -7.05
CA LYS A 83 5.49 -10.95 -7.85
C LYS A 83 5.08 -12.29 -7.22
N MET A 84 5.67 -12.63 -6.08
CA MET A 84 5.48 -13.89 -5.39
C MET A 84 4.35 -13.77 -4.37
N ILE A 85 3.40 -14.70 -4.40
CA ILE A 85 2.28 -14.75 -3.46
C ILE A 85 2.41 -16.03 -2.64
N ASN A 86 2.71 -15.89 -1.35
CA ASN A 86 2.80 -17.02 -0.43
C ASN A 86 1.38 -17.50 -0.07
N LEU A 87 1.12 -18.80 -0.17
CA LEU A 87 -0.18 -19.38 0.13
C LEU A 87 -0.37 -19.68 1.63
N ASN A 88 0.15 -18.85 2.53
CA ASN A 88 -0.07 -18.97 3.98
C ASN A 88 -1.46 -18.42 4.37
N ARG A 89 -1.99 -18.76 5.55
CA ARG A 89 -3.29 -18.23 6.01
C ARG A 89 -3.33 -16.70 6.10
N ASP A 90 -2.16 -16.06 6.20
CA ASP A 90 -2.06 -14.61 6.31
C ASP A 90 -2.10 -13.87 4.96
N ASP A 91 -1.73 -14.54 3.85
CA ASP A 91 -1.47 -13.93 2.54
C ASP A 91 -2.38 -14.49 1.42
N THR A 92 -3.29 -15.43 1.72
CA THR A 92 -4.16 -16.08 0.72
C THR A 92 -5.48 -15.39 0.46
N VAL A 93 -5.48 -14.07 0.56
CA VAL A 93 -6.63 -13.27 0.12
C VAL A 93 -6.38 -12.80 -1.30
N ILE A 94 -7.28 -13.17 -2.20
CA ILE A 94 -7.19 -12.85 -3.62
C ILE A 94 -8.37 -11.96 -4.03
N GLU A 95 -8.16 -11.14 -5.06
CA GLU A 95 -9.28 -10.43 -5.68
C GLU A 95 -10.27 -11.45 -6.25
N ALA A 96 -11.56 -11.19 -6.08
CA ALA A 96 -12.60 -12.01 -6.68
C ALA A 96 -12.35 -12.16 -8.20
N PRO A 97 -12.35 -13.41 -8.73
CA PRO A 97 -12.14 -13.66 -10.15
C PRO A 97 -13.12 -12.88 -11.04
N LEU A 98 -12.71 -12.46 -12.23
CA LEU A 98 -13.53 -11.68 -13.18
C LEU A 98 -14.86 -12.36 -13.56
N ASN A 99 -14.96 -13.68 -13.40
CA ASN A 99 -16.17 -14.46 -13.67
C ASN A 99 -17.20 -14.44 -12.53
N ASN A 100 -16.93 -13.73 -11.42
CA ASN A 100 -17.87 -13.63 -10.32
C ASN A 100 -19.03 -12.68 -10.61
N LYS A 101 -20.18 -12.96 -9.99
CA LYS A 101 -21.44 -12.19 -10.10
C LYS A 101 -21.37 -10.80 -9.44
N TYR A 102 -20.32 -10.52 -8.68
CA TYR A 102 -20.22 -9.30 -7.89
C TYR A 102 -19.75 -8.14 -8.78
N THR A 103 -20.65 -7.19 -9.00
CA THR A 103 -20.34 -5.93 -9.69
C THR A 103 -20.47 -4.79 -8.70
N LEU A 104 -19.52 -3.86 -8.72
CA LEU A 104 -19.54 -2.69 -7.83
C LEU A 104 -20.82 -1.88 -8.02
N THR A 105 -21.46 -1.54 -6.91
CA THR A 105 -22.62 -0.63 -6.89
C THR A 105 -22.22 0.80 -7.25
N ALA A 106 -23.19 1.67 -7.47
CA ALA A 106 -22.92 3.08 -7.75
C ALA A 106 -22.24 3.79 -6.57
N GLU A 107 -22.60 3.40 -5.34
CA GLU A 107 -22.06 3.95 -4.09
C GLU A 107 -20.61 3.51 -3.89
N GLU A 108 -20.31 2.22 -4.09
CA GLU A 108 -18.94 1.68 -4.02
C GLU A 108 -18.03 2.33 -5.07
N LYS A 109 -18.53 2.50 -6.30
CA LYS A 109 -17.79 3.25 -7.35
C LYS A 109 -17.63 4.73 -7.02
N ASN A 110 -18.60 5.33 -6.33
CA ASN A 110 -18.47 6.71 -5.91
C ASN A 110 -17.38 6.84 -4.84
N PHE A 111 -17.39 5.99 -3.82
CA PHE A 111 -16.35 5.91 -2.80
C PHE A 111 -14.96 5.72 -3.41
N GLU A 112 -14.80 4.79 -4.35
CA GLU A 112 -13.53 4.54 -5.04
C GLU A 112 -12.93 5.81 -5.66
N LYS A 113 -13.77 6.67 -6.25
CA LYS A 113 -13.32 7.92 -6.87
C LYS A 113 -12.68 8.89 -5.89
N PHE A 114 -12.90 8.78 -4.58
CA PHE A 114 -12.32 9.71 -3.61
C PHE A 114 -11.06 9.16 -2.93
N LEU A 115 -10.69 7.90 -3.18
CA LEU A 115 -9.56 7.23 -2.54
C LEU A 115 -8.19 7.67 -3.07
N PHE A 116 -8.12 8.55 -4.07
CA PHE A 116 -6.86 9.10 -4.51
C PHE A 116 -6.25 10.03 -3.46
N PHE A 117 -4.96 9.88 -3.22
CA PHE A 117 -4.15 10.84 -2.48
C PHE A 117 -3.61 11.87 -3.49
N GLN A 118 -4.11 13.10 -3.44
CA GLN A 118 -3.62 14.22 -4.25
C GLN A 118 -3.58 15.46 -3.37
N PRO A 119 -2.45 15.69 -2.67
CA PRO A 119 -2.32 16.87 -1.86
C PRO A 119 -2.39 18.12 -2.73
N LYS A 120 -3.14 19.11 -2.27
CA LYS A 120 -3.26 20.37 -3.00
C LYS A 120 -1.93 21.09 -2.99
N LYS A 121 -1.52 21.58 -4.16
CA LYS A 121 -0.29 22.36 -4.29
C LYS A 121 -0.31 23.58 -3.36
N GLU A 122 -1.46 24.22 -3.16
CA GLU A 122 -1.60 25.37 -2.27
C GLU A 122 -1.40 25.00 -0.78
N VAL A 123 -1.77 23.77 -0.39
CA VAL A 123 -1.53 23.27 0.97
C VAL A 123 -0.04 23.00 1.16
N LEU A 124 0.61 22.39 0.17
CA LEU A 124 2.06 22.19 0.16
C LEU A 124 2.79 23.53 0.18
N ASP A 125 2.38 24.48 -0.65
CA ASP A 125 2.95 25.83 -0.74
C ASP A 125 2.66 26.67 0.52
N HIS A 126 1.63 26.38 1.31
CA HIS A 126 1.40 27.04 2.60
C HIS A 126 2.32 26.46 3.69
N ILE A 127 2.52 25.15 3.70
CA ILE A 127 3.43 24.47 4.63
C ILE A 127 4.87 24.87 4.33
N ILE A 128 5.25 24.94 3.05
CA ILE A 128 6.61 25.24 2.57
C ILE A 128 6.83 26.77 2.43
N GLY A 129 5.87 27.52 1.88
CA GLY A 129 6.03 28.93 1.50
C GLY A 129 6.04 29.94 2.66
N ASN A 130 5.83 29.51 3.91
CA ASN A 130 6.19 30.30 5.09
C ASN A 130 7.72 30.49 5.23
N GLU A 131 8.53 29.76 4.46
CA GLU A 131 9.99 29.89 4.38
C GLU A 131 10.47 31.28 3.89
N ASN A 132 9.76 31.94 2.97
CA ASN A 132 10.29 33.15 2.31
C ASN A 132 9.87 34.48 2.93
N LYS A 133 9.00 34.48 3.96
CA LYS A 133 8.54 35.71 4.64
C LYS A 133 9.05 35.86 6.07
N ALA A 134 9.72 34.87 6.63
CA ALA A 134 10.27 34.94 7.98
C ALA A 134 11.72 35.44 7.99
N GLY A 135 11.94 36.68 7.55
CA GLY A 135 13.11 37.48 7.94
C GLY A 135 13.03 37.94 9.40
N LEU A 136 12.69 37.02 10.31
CA LEU A 136 12.49 37.29 11.73
C LEU A 136 13.59 36.60 12.53
N ASN A 137 14.20 37.35 13.44
CA ASN A 137 15.16 36.87 14.43
C ASN A 137 14.51 35.78 15.30
N ILE A 138 14.60 34.54 14.86
CA ILE A 138 14.08 33.38 15.56
C ILE A 138 15.18 32.83 16.49
N LYS A 139 14.86 32.62 17.77
CA LYS A 139 15.79 32.09 18.79
C LYS A 139 16.31 30.71 18.35
N ARG A 140 17.59 30.42 18.63
CA ARG A 140 18.31 29.18 18.26
C ARG A 140 17.55 27.86 18.55
N ASP A 141 16.68 27.83 19.57
CA ASP A 141 15.90 26.64 19.92
C ASP A 141 14.78 26.32 18.91
N VAL A 142 14.20 27.35 18.27
CA VAL A 142 13.17 27.18 17.22
C VAL A 142 13.80 26.80 15.88
N GLN A 143 15.09 27.12 15.66
CA GLN A 143 15.80 26.75 14.43
C GLN A 143 16.03 25.24 14.33
N LYS A 144 16.31 24.57 15.45
CA LYS A 144 16.36 23.10 15.51
C LYS A 144 14.99 22.45 15.30
N GLU A 145 13.91 23.04 15.83
CA GLU A 145 12.55 22.56 15.59
C GLU A 145 12.16 22.73 14.11
N ILE A 146 12.58 23.83 13.46
CA ILE A 146 12.39 24.06 12.02
C ILE A 146 13.21 23.07 11.20
N GLU A 147 14.48 22.81 11.54
CA GLU A 147 15.31 21.82 10.84
C GLU A 147 14.75 20.38 10.97
N GLN A 148 14.16 20.04 12.12
CA GLN A 148 13.43 18.78 12.28
C GLN A 148 12.18 18.75 11.40
N CYS A 149 11.38 19.82 11.38
CA CYS A 149 10.26 19.95 10.45
C CYS A 149 10.70 19.88 8.98
N ILE A 150 11.88 20.37 8.61
CA ILE A 150 12.42 20.31 7.23
C ILE A 150 12.75 18.87 6.83
N GLY A 151 13.46 18.13 7.68
CA GLY A 151 13.77 16.72 7.41
C GLY A 151 12.52 15.85 7.30
N ILE A 152 11.53 16.12 8.17
CA ILE A 152 10.23 15.45 8.15
C ILE A 152 9.41 15.83 6.89
N CYS A 153 9.46 17.09 6.44
CA CYS A 153 8.85 17.52 5.18
C CYS A 153 9.48 16.84 3.95
N GLU A 154 10.77 16.52 3.98
CA GLU A 154 11.45 15.80 2.89
C GLU A 154 11.04 14.32 2.84
N GLU A 155 10.94 13.66 3.98
CA GLU A 155 10.41 12.29 4.08
C GLU A 155 8.94 12.26 3.61
N ALA A 156 8.11 13.19 4.08
CA ALA A 156 6.73 13.33 3.65
C ALA A 156 6.61 13.59 2.13
N LYS A 157 7.54 14.34 1.52
CA LYS A 157 7.59 14.54 0.05
C LYS A 157 7.95 13.27 -0.72
N VAL A 158 8.83 12.43 -0.19
CA VAL A 158 9.16 11.14 -0.83
C VAL A 158 7.94 10.24 -0.80
N VAL A 159 7.31 10.14 0.37
CA VAL A 159 6.13 9.29 0.54
C VAL A 159 4.93 9.83 -0.23
N GLU A 160 4.75 11.14 -0.29
CA GLU A 160 3.73 11.76 -1.11
C GLU A 160 3.82 11.25 -2.54
N ARG A 161 5.01 11.27 -3.14
CA ARG A 161 5.21 10.75 -4.50
C ARG A 161 4.90 9.26 -4.58
N GLU A 162 5.25 8.48 -3.56
CA GLU A 162 4.95 7.05 -3.53
C GLU A 162 3.45 6.79 -3.45
N LEU A 163 2.74 7.43 -2.52
CA LEU A 163 1.28 7.37 -2.34
C LEU A 163 0.52 7.87 -3.56
N SER A 164 0.95 9.00 -4.12
CA SER A 164 0.40 9.57 -5.36
C SER A 164 0.63 8.64 -6.56
N SER A 165 1.65 7.76 -6.51
CA SER A 165 1.90 6.75 -7.54
C SER A 165 1.10 5.46 -7.37
N LEU A 166 0.43 5.27 -6.22
CA LEU A 166 -0.38 4.10 -5.98
C LEU A 166 -1.77 4.24 -6.61
N ALA A 167 -2.21 3.17 -7.27
CA ALA A 167 -3.59 3.02 -7.70
C ALA A 167 -4.45 2.57 -6.53
N TRP A 168 -5.55 3.28 -6.28
CA TRP A 168 -6.53 2.91 -5.28
C TRP A 168 -7.73 2.24 -5.95
N LYS A 169 -8.19 1.13 -5.37
CA LYS A 169 -9.35 0.38 -5.86
C LYS A 169 -10.16 -0.17 -4.69
N VAL A 170 -11.46 -0.33 -4.90
CA VAL A 170 -12.32 -1.16 -4.04
C VAL A 170 -12.66 -2.45 -4.78
N ASN A 171 -12.62 -3.57 -4.08
CA ASN A 171 -13.05 -4.83 -4.66
C ASN A 171 -13.53 -5.80 -3.58
N TYR A 172 -14.22 -6.83 -4.01
CA TYR A 172 -14.51 -7.99 -3.19
C TYR A 172 -13.27 -8.88 -3.13
N LEU A 173 -12.82 -9.18 -1.91
CA LEU A 173 -11.75 -10.13 -1.71
C LEU A 173 -12.30 -11.47 -1.24
N VAL A 174 -11.69 -12.54 -1.70
CA VAL A 174 -12.07 -13.91 -1.35
C VAL A 174 -10.88 -14.64 -0.77
N GLU A 175 -11.17 -15.65 0.05
CA GLU A 175 -10.19 -16.59 0.58
C GLU A 175 -9.57 -17.44 -0.56
N ARG A 176 -8.61 -18.29 -0.19
CA ARG A 176 -7.83 -19.14 -1.11
C ARG A 176 -8.62 -19.99 -2.10
N ASP A 177 -9.89 -20.25 -1.83
CA ASP A 177 -10.78 -21.06 -2.67
C ASP A 177 -11.39 -20.27 -3.85
N GLY A 178 -11.12 -18.96 -3.93
CA GLY A 178 -11.64 -18.07 -4.96
C GLY A 178 -13.13 -17.78 -4.85
N LYS A 179 -13.78 -18.24 -3.77
CA LYS A 179 -15.25 -18.24 -3.63
C LYS A 179 -15.72 -17.67 -2.31
N THR A 180 -15.10 -18.06 -1.21
CA THR A 180 -15.50 -17.66 0.15
C THR A 180 -15.13 -16.20 0.37
N PRO A 181 -16.10 -15.31 0.70
CA PRO A 181 -15.82 -13.92 1.04
C PRO A 181 -14.80 -13.79 2.17
N CYS A 182 -13.76 -13.01 1.95
CA CYS A 182 -12.82 -12.67 3.01
C CYS A 182 -13.42 -11.57 3.88
N ILE A 183 -13.59 -11.81 5.18
CA ILE A 183 -14.12 -10.82 6.13
C ILE A 183 -13.05 -10.31 7.10
N SER A 184 -11.87 -10.93 7.12
CA SER A 184 -10.82 -10.70 8.11
C SER A 184 -9.81 -9.63 7.69
N ARG A 185 -9.56 -9.47 6.38
CA ARG A 185 -8.60 -8.50 5.82
C ARG A 185 -9.30 -7.23 5.37
N LYS A 186 -8.78 -6.07 5.79
CA LYS A 186 -9.28 -4.75 5.38
C LYS A 186 -8.86 -4.39 3.96
N PHE A 187 -7.63 -4.71 3.58
CA PHE A 187 -7.08 -4.42 2.27
C PHE A 187 -5.93 -5.37 1.93
N ILE A 188 -5.54 -5.36 0.65
CA ILE A 188 -4.30 -5.96 0.17
C ILE A 188 -3.52 -4.94 -0.66
N VAL A 189 -2.20 -5.10 -0.71
CA VAL A 189 -1.33 -4.33 -1.60
C VAL A 189 -0.67 -5.26 -2.59
N ARG A 190 -0.82 -4.96 -3.87
CA ARG A 190 -0.20 -5.73 -4.96
C ARG A 190 0.41 -4.78 -5.97
N GLU A 191 1.68 -5.00 -6.27
CA GLU A 191 2.49 -4.14 -7.14
C GLU A 191 2.47 -2.67 -6.65
N LYS A 192 1.66 -1.83 -7.28
CA LYS A 192 1.43 -0.42 -6.92
C LYS A 192 -0.04 -0.13 -6.70
N LYS A 193 -0.79 -1.09 -6.19
CA LYS A 193 -2.24 -0.98 -6.04
C LYS A 193 -2.69 -1.38 -4.65
N ILE A 194 -3.45 -0.50 -4.01
CA ILE A 194 -4.15 -0.76 -2.75
C ILE A 194 -5.59 -1.13 -3.09
N ILE A 195 -6.03 -2.26 -2.58
CA ILE A 195 -7.37 -2.80 -2.84
C ILE A 195 -8.09 -2.97 -1.52
N LEU A 196 -9.10 -2.12 -1.27
CA LEU A 196 -9.93 -2.19 -0.08
C LEU A 196 -10.99 -3.29 -0.23
N ASN A 197 -11.16 -4.10 0.82
CA ASN A 197 -12.03 -5.26 0.82
C ASN A 197 -13.48 -4.90 1.18
N LEU A 198 -14.37 -4.93 0.20
CA LEU A 198 -15.80 -4.63 0.40
C LEU A 198 -16.57 -5.66 1.24
N PHE A 199 -16.01 -6.84 1.48
CA PHE A 199 -16.62 -7.80 2.43
C PHE A 199 -16.23 -7.54 3.89
N HIS A 200 -15.21 -6.71 4.14
CA HIS A 200 -14.83 -6.35 5.50
C HIS A 200 -15.80 -5.30 6.07
N PRO A 201 -16.36 -5.49 7.29
CA PRO A 201 -17.39 -4.60 7.86
C PRO A 201 -16.97 -3.12 7.89
N GLU A 202 -15.78 -2.83 8.38
CA GLU A 202 -15.28 -1.44 8.49
C GLU A 202 -15.14 -0.73 7.12
N ILE A 203 -14.83 -1.46 6.05
CA ILE A 203 -14.77 -0.88 4.70
C ILE A 203 -16.19 -0.59 4.20
N ARG A 204 -17.16 -1.44 4.53
CA ARG A 204 -18.57 -1.19 4.22
C ARG A 204 -19.08 0.04 4.95
N ASP A 205 -18.71 0.22 6.22
CA ASP A 205 -19.05 1.42 6.99
C ASP A 205 -18.49 2.69 6.31
N PHE A 206 -17.28 2.62 5.75
CA PHE A 206 -16.73 3.72 4.94
C PHE A 206 -17.52 3.95 3.65
N VAL A 207 -17.92 2.91 2.92
CA VAL A 207 -18.79 3.06 1.74
C VAL A 207 -20.10 3.74 2.11
N GLU A 208 -20.75 3.32 3.20
CA GLU A 208 -21.99 3.93 3.68
C GLU A 208 -21.79 5.39 4.09
N LEU A 209 -20.72 5.70 4.83
CA LEU A 209 -20.36 7.05 5.19
C LEU A 209 -20.08 7.92 3.96
N SER A 210 -19.57 7.33 2.87
CA SER A 210 -19.25 8.05 1.65
C SER A 210 -20.49 8.67 0.98
N CYS A 211 -21.68 8.11 1.25
CA CYS A 211 -22.95 8.68 0.81
C CYS A 211 -23.27 10.02 1.50
N ILE A 212 -22.70 10.27 2.69
CA ILE A 212 -22.87 11.50 3.47
C ILE A 212 -21.69 12.44 3.25
N ASN A 213 -20.46 11.93 3.43
CA ASN A 213 -19.23 12.68 3.26
C ASN A 213 -18.14 11.79 2.62
N PRO A 214 -18.04 11.80 1.28
CA PRO A 214 -17.11 10.93 0.56
C PRO A 214 -15.64 11.28 0.84
N LYS A 215 -15.35 12.55 1.15
CA LYS A 215 -13.98 12.98 1.44
C LYS A 215 -13.50 12.49 2.79
N LEU A 216 -14.33 12.64 3.82
CA LEU A 216 -14.02 12.14 5.16
C LEU A 216 -13.88 10.62 5.17
N SER A 217 -14.80 9.93 4.48
CA SER A 217 -14.73 8.48 4.33
C SER A 217 -13.42 8.03 3.67
N ALA A 218 -13.03 8.66 2.55
CA ALA A 218 -11.77 8.35 1.89
C ALA A 218 -10.54 8.65 2.75
N HIS A 219 -10.55 9.76 3.51
CA HIS A 219 -9.49 10.09 4.46
C HIS A 219 -9.30 8.99 5.51
N TRP A 220 -10.40 8.51 6.11
CA TRP A 220 -10.34 7.42 7.08
C TRP A 220 -9.87 6.10 6.49
N ALA A 221 -10.24 5.80 5.25
CA ALA A 221 -9.73 4.62 4.55
C ALA A 221 -8.22 4.70 4.32
N ILE A 222 -7.69 5.87 3.95
CA ILE A 222 -6.24 6.10 3.81
C ILE A 222 -5.54 6.00 5.16
N ALA A 223 -6.08 6.62 6.21
CA ALA A 223 -5.56 6.55 7.58
C ALA A 223 -5.48 5.12 8.10
N MET A 224 -6.52 4.32 7.85
CA MET A 224 -6.55 2.91 8.21
C MET A 224 -5.46 2.11 7.49
N CYS A 225 -5.21 2.38 6.21
CA CYS A 225 -4.12 1.74 5.47
C CYS A 225 -2.74 2.15 5.99
N LEU A 226 -2.52 3.45 6.22
CA LEU A 226 -1.25 3.99 6.72
C LEU A 226 -0.97 3.65 8.18
N SER A 227 -1.97 3.22 8.94
CA SER A 227 -1.77 2.67 10.30
C SER A 227 -1.10 1.29 10.28
N ASP A 228 -1.14 0.57 9.15
CA ASP A 228 -0.38 -0.68 8.99
C ASP A 228 1.09 -0.35 8.70
N GLN A 229 1.97 -0.64 9.66
CA GLN A 229 3.41 -0.41 9.55
C GLN A 229 4.07 -1.22 8.42
N LYS A 230 3.43 -2.29 7.96
CA LYS A 230 3.89 -3.06 6.79
C LYS A 230 3.77 -2.27 5.50
N LEU A 231 2.81 -1.34 5.45
CA LEU A 231 2.66 -0.43 4.31
C LEU A 231 3.70 0.68 4.44
N PHE A 232 4.68 0.72 3.54
CA PHE A 232 5.82 1.65 3.55
C PHE A 232 6.68 1.58 4.84
N PRO A 233 7.39 0.47 5.07
CA PRO A 233 8.14 0.25 6.31
C PRO A 233 9.31 1.22 6.53
N HIS A 234 9.70 1.96 5.49
CA HIS A 234 10.76 2.96 5.56
C HIS A 234 10.29 4.30 6.13
N ILE A 235 8.97 4.48 6.35
CA ILE A 235 8.39 5.73 6.85
C ILE A 235 8.28 5.72 8.36
N THR A 236 8.76 6.80 8.97
CA THR A 236 8.61 7.08 10.40
C THR A 236 7.15 7.29 10.81
N PRO A 237 6.76 6.97 12.06
CA PRO A 237 5.41 7.27 12.55
C PRO A 237 5.01 8.74 12.38
N ASP A 238 5.94 9.67 12.66
CA ASP A 238 5.71 11.11 12.57
C ASP A 238 5.39 11.53 11.12
N ALA A 239 6.15 11.04 10.13
CA ALA A 239 5.87 11.31 8.73
C ALA A 239 4.51 10.76 8.27
N ARG A 240 4.03 9.64 8.85
CA ARG A 240 2.67 9.12 8.57
C ARG A 240 1.59 10.08 9.07
N GLU A 241 1.76 10.64 10.26
CA GLU A 241 0.81 11.62 10.81
C GLU A 241 0.75 12.88 9.94
N ASP A 242 1.90 13.37 9.47
CA ASP A 242 1.97 14.55 8.62
C ASP A 242 1.31 14.32 7.25
N ILE A 243 1.49 13.15 6.65
CA ILE A 243 0.80 12.77 5.42
C ILE A 243 -0.71 12.79 5.61
N LEU A 244 -1.19 12.26 6.73
CA LEU A 244 -2.62 12.27 7.06
C LEU A 244 -3.14 13.68 7.30
N LEU A 245 -2.35 14.54 7.93
CA LEU A 245 -2.68 15.95 8.09
C LEU A 245 -2.79 16.66 6.75
N ILE A 246 -1.82 16.45 5.85
CA ILE A 246 -1.82 16.99 4.49
C ILE A 246 -3.06 16.50 3.71
N ASP A 247 -3.41 15.21 3.81
CA ASP A 247 -4.62 14.65 3.21
C ASP A 247 -5.88 15.37 3.71
N ALA A 248 -6.03 15.49 5.03
CA ALA A 248 -7.18 16.11 5.67
C ALA A 248 -7.33 17.58 5.24
N MET A 249 -6.24 18.35 5.28
CA MET A 249 -6.22 19.74 4.85
C MET A 249 -6.59 19.90 3.37
N SER A 250 -6.06 19.02 2.51
CA SER A 250 -6.34 19.06 1.07
C SER A 250 -7.81 18.81 0.76
N ARG A 251 -8.45 17.90 1.50
CA ARG A 251 -9.87 17.55 1.33
C ARG A 251 -10.83 18.61 1.84
N ILE A 252 -10.46 19.35 2.89
CA ILE A 252 -11.25 20.46 3.44
C ILE A 252 -11.18 21.70 2.51
N ASN A 253 -10.01 21.96 1.92
CA ASN A 253 -9.72 23.17 1.13
C ASN A 253 -10.30 23.19 -0.30
N ASP A 254 -11.21 22.29 -0.63
CA ASP A 254 -11.91 22.23 -1.92
C ASP A 254 -13.02 23.28 -2.14
N GLY A 255 -13.18 24.23 -1.22
CA GLY A 255 -14.21 25.26 -1.36
C GLY A 255 -13.97 26.60 -0.65
N GLN A 256 -12.76 26.89 -0.15
CA GLN A 256 -12.54 28.07 0.72
C GLN A 256 -11.31 28.94 0.40
N PHE A 257 -10.66 28.80 -0.75
CA PHE A 257 -9.75 29.84 -1.24
C PHE A 257 -10.48 30.83 -2.15
N ILE A 258 -11.56 31.42 -1.62
CA ILE A 258 -12.15 32.64 -2.19
C ILE A 258 -11.63 33.81 -1.34
N HIS A 259 -10.73 34.57 -1.95
CA HIS A 259 -10.35 35.96 -1.67
C HIS A 259 -10.25 36.46 -0.21
N GLU A 260 -9.00 36.79 0.15
CA GLU A 260 -8.55 37.96 0.91
C GLU A 260 -9.08 38.23 2.34
N GLN A 261 -8.13 38.32 3.29
CA GLN A 261 -8.14 39.03 4.59
C GLN A 261 -7.98 38.23 5.90
N THR A 262 -7.71 36.92 5.90
CA THR A 262 -7.58 36.14 7.16
C THR A 262 -6.27 35.35 7.33
N SER A 263 -5.17 35.79 6.72
CA SER A 263 -3.87 35.10 6.83
C SER A 263 -3.26 35.11 8.24
N ALA A 264 -3.65 36.07 9.10
CA ALA A 264 -3.19 36.09 10.50
C ALA A 264 -3.95 35.08 11.38
N SER A 265 -5.28 34.97 11.22
CA SER A 265 -6.08 34.15 12.15
C SER A 265 -5.94 32.65 11.91
N ILE A 266 -5.70 32.21 10.67
CA ILE A 266 -5.52 30.78 10.35
C ILE A 266 -4.17 30.28 10.88
N ASN A 267 -3.12 31.10 10.75
CA ASN A 267 -1.82 30.78 11.34
C ASN A 267 -1.89 30.74 12.86
N ASP A 268 -2.60 31.66 13.50
CA ASP A 268 -2.78 31.65 14.96
C ASP A 268 -3.59 30.44 15.43
N GLN A 269 -4.65 30.05 14.70
CA GLN A 269 -5.44 28.85 15.00
C GLN A 269 -4.66 27.55 14.78
N PHE A 270 -3.82 27.49 13.76
CA PHE A 270 -2.94 26.35 13.51
C PHE A 270 -1.84 26.25 14.58
N LEU A 271 -1.23 27.37 14.96
CA LEU A 271 -0.24 27.40 16.05
C LEU A 271 -0.88 27.05 17.41
N ASP A 272 -2.12 27.46 17.66
CA ASP A 272 -2.85 27.08 18.86
C ASP A 272 -3.30 25.61 18.84
N PHE A 273 -3.61 25.05 17.67
CA PHE A 273 -3.82 23.61 17.50
C PHE A 273 -2.56 22.81 17.85
N LEU A 274 -1.40 23.20 17.30
CA LEU A 274 -0.11 22.57 17.59
C LEU A 274 0.27 22.69 19.08
N ARG A 275 0.01 23.85 19.72
CA ARG A 275 0.20 24.02 21.18
C ARG A 275 -0.71 23.11 22.00
N ASN A 276 -1.97 22.94 21.58
CA ASN A 276 -2.92 22.08 22.27
C ASN A 276 -2.57 20.59 22.14
N CYS A 277 -1.98 20.16 21.02
CA CYS A 277 -1.43 18.81 20.87
C CYS A 277 -0.26 18.58 21.83
N LYS A 278 0.67 19.55 21.97
CA LYS A 278 1.82 19.48 22.89
C LYS A 278 1.40 19.43 24.38
N ASN A 279 0.34 20.15 24.76
CA ASN A 279 -0.19 20.16 26.13
C ASN A 279 -0.88 18.85 26.56
N LYS A 280 -1.27 17.98 25.61
CA LYS A 280 -1.79 16.64 25.93
C LYS A 280 -0.69 15.61 26.20
N ILE A 281 0.55 15.86 25.77
CA ILE A 281 1.69 14.95 25.96
C ILE A 281 2.40 15.23 27.30
N GLY A 282 2.21 16.41 27.90
CA GLY A 282 2.82 16.80 29.18
C GLY A 282 1.99 16.53 30.45
N LYS A 283 0.84 15.85 30.34
CA LYS A 283 0.06 15.38 31.50
C LYS A 283 -0.16 13.87 31.41
N GLY A 284 0.95 13.15 31.51
CA GLY A 284 1.03 11.76 31.97
C GLY A 284 1.95 11.74 33.18
#